data_AF-A0A101VBM2-F1
#
_entry.id   AF-A0A101VBM2-F1
#
_cell.length_a   1.000
_cell.length_b   1.000
_cell.length_c   1.000
_cell.angle_alpha   90.00
_cell.angle_beta   90.00
_cell.angle_gamma   90.00
#
_symmetry.space_group_name_H-M   'P 1'
#
loop_
_entity.id
_entity.type
_entity.pdbx_description
1 polymer ?
#
loop_
_entity_poly.entity_id
_entity_poly.type
_entity_poly.pdbx_seq_one_letter_code
_entity_poly.pdbx_strand_id
1 'polypeptide(L)'
;MVRGLNAGSYRHNGLGLNMFSEDELYDIHLATLDVLWNTGVRVDSAKAREIFHSSGCQVDKETNIVKIPAHLVEDAIHSIPSTFRACGRNPKNDWYCESNRTGFVNFGEAVKIIDPYTRKIRKPNKQDVWDSARVCESLDNIVVFERCLMPEEVDPDVGQVYVAEAFLNNCTKHGYIGMNRPENVRAAFKMGALVAGGEDKFRQRPLFSTSTDPISPLLHSEHAVDSLLQAIELGLPAKINAMGLAGGTACVNLGSVLVTHNAEILSMFVLGQQVKRGFPMVYGTSTTMIDLRTTIAAVGTPELALFSSAVAKLAQYYKIPSWVAGG
;
A
#
# COMPACT_ATOMS: atom_id res chain seq x y z
N MET A 1 -11.87 20.81 7.48
CA MET A 1 -10.49 20.26 7.54
C MET A 1 -9.74 21.05 8.60
N VAL A 2 -9.50 20.48 9.79
CA VAL A 2 -8.71 21.15 10.83
C VAL A 2 -7.25 21.10 10.35
N ARG A 3 -6.68 22.24 9.95
CA ARG A 3 -5.23 22.33 9.68
C ARG A 3 -4.53 22.05 11.01
N GLY A 4 -3.77 20.95 11.08
CA GLY A 4 -2.99 20.58 12.27
C GLY A 4 -2.03 21.71 12.65
N LEU A 5 -1.94 22.01 13.94
CA LEU A 5 -1.01 22.98 14.49
C LEU A 5 0.44 22.48 14.28
N ASN A 6 1.25 23.27 13.58
CA ASN A 6 2.67 23.01 13.30
C ASN A 6 3.58 23.25 14.52
N ALA A 7 3.22 22.78 15.71
CA ALA A 7 4.09 22.83 16.88
C ALA A 7 4.91 21.53 16.98
N GLY A 8 6.24 21.62 16.95
CA GLY A 8 7.15 20.45 17.03
C GLY A 8 7.37 19.70 15.70
N SER A 9 7.38 20.39 14.57
CA SER A 9 7.33 19.73 13.24
C SER A 9 8.51 18.80 12.97
N TYR A 10 8.22 17.56 12.55
CA TYR A 10 9.17 16.61 11.95
C TYR A 10 9.37 16.86 10.44
N ARG A 11 9.14 18.10 9.97
CA ARG A 11 9.28 18.43 8.55
C ARG A 11 10.75 18.65 8.22
N HIS A 12 11.28 17.86 7.30
CA HIS A 12 12.66 17.95 6.85
C HIS A 12 12.70 18.50 5.43
N ASN A 13 12.55 19.83 5.28
CA ASN A 13 12.52 20.48 3.96
C ASN A 13 13.92 20.76 3.38
N GLY A 14 14.98 20.73 4.19
CA GLY A 14 16.32 21.21 3.81
C GLY A 14 17.32 20.12 3.42
N LEU A 15 16.96 18.84 3.50
CA LEU A 15 17.85 17.71 3.24
C LEU A 15 17.11 16.63 2.48
N GLY A 16 17.62 16.23 1.31
CA GLY A 16 17.03 15.19 0.49
C GLY A 16 17.91 14.82 -0.68
N LEU A 17 17.71 13.60 -1.20
CA LEU A 17 18.33 13.13 -2.43
C LEU A 17 17.47 13.57 -3.61
N ASN A 18 18.07 14.21 -4.64
CA ASN A 18 17.37 14.48 -5.90
C ASN A 18 17.90 13.54 -6.99
N MET A 19 17.17 12.45 -7.24
CA MET A 19 17.56 11.44 -8.21
C MET A 19 17.17 11.75 -9.65
N PHE A 20 16.13 12.57 -9.83
CA PHE A 20 15.55 12.88 -11.13
C PHE A 20 15.33 14.39 -11.24
N SER A 21 15.52 14.90 -12.45
CA SER A 21 14.94 16.16 -12.91
C SER A 21 13.43 16.04 -13.13
N GLU A 22 12.73 17.17 -13.23
CA GLU A 22 11.30 17.18 -13.57
C GLU A 22 11.04 16.59 -14.97
N ASP A 23 11.94 16.83 -15.92
CA ASP A 23 11.83 16.27 -17.28
C ASP A 23 11.95 14.73 -17.26
N GLU A 24 12.87 14.16 -16.49
CA GLU A 24 12.98 12.70 -16.33
C GLU A 24 11.75 12.09 -15.65
N LEU A 25 11.15 12.78 -14.67
CA LEU A 25 9.90 12.32 -14.05
C LEU A 25 8.73 12.37 -15.04
N TYR A 26 8.70 13.40 -15.89
CA TYR A 26 7.72 13.51 -16.97
C TYR A 26 7.90 12.42 -18.03
N ASP A 27 9.13 12.09 -18.42
CA ASP A 27 9.42 11.00 -19.35
C ASP A 27 8.95 9.64 -18.79
N ILE A 28 9.19 9.38 -17.50
CA ILE A 28 8.69 8.17 -16.82
C ILE A 28 7.16 8.15 -16.81
N HIS A 29 6.52 9.31 -16.57
CA HIS A 29 5.08 9.44 -16.61
C HIS A 29 4.53 9.12 -18.01
N LEU A 30 5.06 9.73 -19.06
CA LEU A 30 4.66 9.48 -20.46
C LEU A 30 4.85 8.00 -20.84
N ALA A 31 5.99 7.40 -20.51
CA ALA A 31 6.22 5.97 -20.76
C ALA A 31 5.22 5.08 -20.01
N THR A 32 4.77 5.50 -18.82
CA THR A 32 3.74 4.80 -18.06
C THR A 32 2.38 4.88 -18.75
N LEU A 33 2.01 6.06 -19.27
CA LEU A 33 0.78 6.23 -20.05
C LEU A 33 0.79 5.36 -21.32
N ASP A 34 1.94 5.28 -22.00
CA ASP A 34 2.11 4.40 -23.17
C ASP A 34 1.92 2.92 -22.81
N VAL A 35 2.43 2.46 -21.67
CA VAL A 35 2.20 1.08 -21.20
C VAL A 35 0.72 0.84 -20.92
N LEU A 36 0.06 1.76 -20.20
CA LEU A 36 -1.35 1.63 -19.85
C LEU A 36 -2.29 1.66 -21.06
N TRP A 37 -1.93 2.40 -22.11
CA TRP A 37 -2.72 2.47 -23.34
C TRP A 37 -2.43 1.34 -24.33
N ASN A 38 -1.15 1.05 -24.60
CA ASN A 38 -0.77 0.10 -25.64
C ASN A 38 -0.82 -1.35 -25.16
N THR A 39 -0.33 -1.61 -23.94
CA THR A 39 -0.27 -2.94 -23.33
C THR A 39 -1.50 -3.20 -22.45
N GLY A 40 -1.84 -2.26 -21.57
CA GLY A 40 -2.91 -2.42 -20.58
C GLY A 40 -2.51 -3.27 -19.38
N VAL A 41 -3.47 -3.46 -18.46
CA VAL A 41 -3.32 -4.30 -17.26
C VAL A 41 -4.37 -5.41 -17.28
N ARG A 42 -3.98 -6.63 -16.91
CA ARG A 42 -4.94 -7.72 -16.75
C ARG A 42 -5.71 -7.54 -15.45
N VAL A 43 -7.04 -7.58 -15.50
CA VAL A 43 -7.90 -7.40 -14.33
C VAL A 43 -8.85 -8.59 -14.22
N ASP A 44 -8.60 -9.49 -13.27
CA ASP A 44 -9.37 -10.72 -13.15
C ASP A 44 -10.78 -10.46 -12.58
N SER A 45 -10.95 -9.48 -11.67
CA SER A 45 -12.26 -9.10 -11.13
C SER A 45 -13.22 -8.60 -12.21
N ALA A 46 -14.34 -9.30 -12.38
CA ALA A 46 -15.40 -8.88 -13.30
C ALA A 46 -16.02 -7.53 -12.91
N LYS A 47 -16.19 -7.29 -11.59
CA LYS A 47 -16.74 -6.04 -11.07
C LYS A 47 -15.85 -4.85 -11.40
N ALA A 48 -14.53 -5.01 -11.25
CA ALA A 48 -13.59 -3.95 -11.57
C ALA A 48 -13.50 -3.68 -13.08
N ARG A 49 -13.55 -4.72 -13.91
CA ARG A 49 -13.63 -4.56 -15.37
C ARG A 49 -14.87 -3.76 -15.80
N GLU A 50 -16.01 -3.98 -15.16
CA GLU A 50 -17.22 -3.20 -15.44
C GLU A 50 -17.05 -1.72 -15.05
N ILE A 51 -16.43 -1.44 -13.89
CA ILE A 51 -16.12 -0.07 -13.47
C ILE A 51 -15.21 0.62 -14.50
N PHE A 52 -14.15 -0.05 -14.93
CA PHE A 52 -13.24 0.47 -15.95
C PHE A 52 -13.96 0.73 -17.28
N HIS A 53 -14.74 -0.24 -17.76
CA HIS A 53 -15.52 -0.10 -18.99
C HIS A 53 -16.49 1.09 -18.93
N SER A 54 -17.26 1.18 -17.84
CA SER A 54 -18.21 2.28 -17.58
C SER A 54 -17.53 3.64 -17.46
N SER A 55 -16.24 3.68 -17.10
CA SER A 55 -15.43 4.90 -17.00
C SER A 55 -14.77 5.31 -18.31
N GLY A 56 -14.91 4.52 -19.38
CA GLY A 56 -14.34 4.81 -20.70
C GLY A 56 -13.03 4.09 -21.03
N CYS A 57 -12.59 3.12 -20.22
CA CYS A 57 -11.48 2.25 -20.57
C CYS A 57 -11.88 1.21 -21.62
N GLN A 58 -10.91 0.74 -22.43
CA GLN A 58 -11.14 -0.39 -23.33
C GLN A 58 -10.89 -1.69 -22.57
N VAL A 59 -11.89 -2.57 -22.56
CA VAL A 59 -11.81 -3.88 -21.87
C VAL A 59 -11.94 -4.98 -22.90
N ASP A 60 -10.89 -5.78 -23.03
CA ASP A 60 -10.90 -7.02 -23.79
C ASP A 60 -11.51 -8.14 -22.92
N LYS A 61 -12.63 -8.70 -23.39
CA LYS A 61 -13.37 -9.74 -22.67
C LYS A 61 -12.74 -11.12 -22.76
N GLU A 62 -11.90 -11.38 -23.76
CA GLU A 62 -11.23 -12.66 -23.96
C GLU A 62 -9.97 -12.76 -23.09
N THR A 63 -9.21 -11.66 -23.02
CA THR A 63 -7.93 -11.62 -22.29
C THR A 63 -8.04 -11.01 -20.89
N ASN A 64 -9.18 -10.40 -20.56
CA ASN A 64 -9.40 -9.59 -19.35
C ASN A 64 -8.43 -8.38 -19.24
N ILE A 65 -7.84 -7.94 -20.35
CA ILE A 65 -6.95 -6.77 -20.38
C ILE A 65 -7.76 -5.48 -20.43
N VAL A 66 -7.41 -4.55 -19.56
CA VAL A 66 -7.96 -3.19 -19.50
C VAL A 66 -6.89 -2.21 -19.98
N LYS A 67 -7.19 -1.47 -21.04
CA LYS A 67 -6.37 -0.35 -21.53
C LYS A 67 -6.96 0.96 -21.04
N ILE A 68 -6.12 1.79 -20.44
CA ILE A 68 -6.54 2.98 -19.70
C ILE A 68 -6.07 4.24 -20.46
N PRO A 69 -6.99 5.10 -20.92
CA PRO A 69 -6.65 6.39 -21.52
C PRO A 69 -5.90 7.32 -20.56
N ALA A 70 -4.95 8.11 -21.09
CA ALA A 70 -4.13 9.03 -20.32
C ALA A 70 -4.93 10.01 -19.44
N HIS A 71 -6.00 10.60 -19.99
CA HIS A 71 -6.82 11.57 -19.25
C HIS A 71 -7.48 10.99 -17.98
N LEU A 72 -7.79 9.68 -17.95
CA LEU A 72 -8.32 9.04 -16.74
C LEU A 72 -7.23 8.83 -15.69
N VAL A 73 -6.01 8.54 -16.12
CA VAL A 73 -4.84 8.41 -15.23
C VAL A 73 -4.54 9.75 -14.57
N GLU A 74 -4.45 10.81 -15.37
CA GLU A 74 -4.17 12.16 -14.89
C GLU A 74 -5.30 12.70 -14.00
N ASP A 75 -6.58 12.47 -14.35
CA ASP A 75 -7.71 12.84 -13.50
C ASP A 75 -7.69 12.09 -12.15
N ALA A 76 -7.36 10.80 -12.16
CA ALA A 76 -7.23 10.02 -10.93
C ALA A 76 -6.13 10.59 -10.03
N ILE A 77 -4.94 10.87 -10.57
CA ILE A 77 -3.83 11.50 -9.84
C ILE A 77 -4.29 12.83 -9.19
N HIS A 78 -4.94 13.70 -9.96
CA HIS A 78 -5.41 15.00 -9.46
C HIS A 78 -6.50 14.88 -8.38
N SER A 79 -7.30 13.83 -8.42
CA SER A 79 -8.40 13.62 -7.47
C SER A 79 -7.93 13.04 -6.13
N ILE A 80 -6.79 12.36 -6.07
CA ILE A 80 -6.26 11.79 -4.83
C ILE A 80 -5.86 12.91 -3.86
N PRO A 81 -6.30 12.84 -2.59
CA PRO A 81 -5.88 13.80 -1.58
C PRO A 81 -4.35 13.78 -1.38
N SER A 82 -3.72 14.94 -1.49
CA SER A 82 -2.29 15.10 -1.25
C SER A 82 -1.86 14.93 0.21
N THR A 83 -2.85 14.88 1.11
CA THR A 83 -2.65 14.59 2.53
C THR A 83 -3.73 13.68 3.06
N PHE A 84 -3.37 12.80 3.98
CA PHE A 84 -4.29 11.92 4.67
C PHE A 84 -3.91 11.83 6.16
N ARG A 85 -4.91 11.74 7.05
CA ARG A 85 -4.69 11.57 8.49
C ARG A 85 -4.92 10.11 8.87
N ALA A 86 -3.82 9.39 9.07
CA ALA A 86 -3.79 8.06 9.67
C ALA A 86 -4.17 8.19 11.16
N CYS A 87 -5.43 7.87 11.47
CA CYS A 87 -5.98 8.06 12.81
C CYS A 87 -5.58 6.91 13.74
N GLY A 88 -4.94 7.23 14.86
CA GLY A 88 -4.75 6.28 15.95
C GLY A 88 -6.02 6.13 16.80
N ARG A 89 -6.12 5.02 17.53
CA ARG A 89 -7.12 4.85 18.60
C ARG A 89 -6.93 5.92 19.67
N ASN A 90 -5.68 6.19 20.04
CA ASN A 90 -5.32 7.36 20.82
C ASN A 90 -5.08 8.53 19.84
N PRO A 91 -5.85 9.63 19.88
CA PRO A 91 -5.67 10.77 18.96
C PRO A 91 -4.28 11.41 19.02
N LYS A 92 -3.52 11.20 20.11
CA LYS A 92 -2.12 11.65 20.20
C LYS A 92 -1.18 10.90 19.23
N ASN A 93 -1.59 9.72 18.79
CA ASN A 93 -0.87 8.87 17.84
C ASN A 93 -1.38 9.04 16.40
N ASP A 94 -2.17 10.09 16.12
CA ASP A 94 -2.54 10.43 14.75
C ASP A 94 -1.28 10.82 13.96
N TRP A 95 -1.09 10.18 12.81
CA TRP A 95 -0.05 10.53 11.87
C TRP A 95 -0.64 11.25 10.65
N TYR A 96 -0.03 12.36 10.25
CA TYR A 96 -0.43 13.08 9.05
C TYR A 96 0.52 12.70 7.93
N CYS A 97 0.01 11.96 6.95
CA CYS A 97 0.70 11.65 5.72
C CYS A 97 0.69 12.93 4.87
N GLU A 98 1.72 13.75 5.00
CA GLU A 98 1.87 15.03 4.32
C GLU A 98 3.28 15.19 3.74
N SER A 99 3.44 16.16 2.84
CA SER A 99 4.72 16.45 2.22
C SER A 99 5.85 16.70 3.25
N ASN A 100 7.02 16.12 2.98
CA ASN A 100 8.25 16.26 3.76
C ASN A 100 8.14 15.83 5.24
N ARG A 101 7.15 15.01 5.57
CA ARG A 101 7.04 14.36 6.88
C ARG A 101 7.29 12.87 6.73
N THR A 102 8.49 12.44 7.10
CA THR A 102 8.90 11.03 7.07
C THR A 102 8.67 10.39 8.43
N GLY A 103 8.12 9.18 8.44
CA GLY A 103 7.95 8.36 9.63
C GLY A 103 8.40 6.94 9.37
N PHE A 104 8.78 6.23 10.43
CA PHE A 104 9.17 4.84 10.33
C PHE A 104 8.03 3.92 10.73
N VAL A 105 8.04 2.73 10.15
CA VAL A 105 7.06 1.67 10.35
C VAL A 105 7.80 0.34 10.42
N ASN A 106 7.24 -0.62 11.14
CA ASN A 106 7.80 -1.96 11.19
C ASN A 106 7.69 -2.67 9.84
N PHE A 107 8.53 -3.68 9.63
CA PHE A 107 8.40 -4.56 8.47
C PHE A 107 7.10 -5.38 8.53
N GLY A 108 6.51 -5.66 7.36
CA GLY A 108 5.23 -6.33 7.23
C GLY A 108 5.32 -7.79 6.76
N GLU A 109 4.41 -8.63 7.26
CA GLU A 109 4.12 -10.00 6.80
C GLU A 109 5.33 -10.95 6.71
N ALA A 110 6.15 -11.00 7.76
CA ALA A 110 7.19 -12.01 7.85
C ALA A 110 6.58 -13.41 8.07
N VAL A 111 6.92 -14.37 7.21
CA VAL A 111 6.46 -15.76 7.26
C VAL A 111 7.16 -16.60 8.34
N LYS A 112 8.26 -16.08 8.90
CA LYS A 112 9.08 -16.72 9.92
C LYS A 112 9.55 -15.66 10.91
N ILE A 113 9.76 -16.09 12.15
CA ILE A 113 10.30 -15.26 13.23
C ILE A 113 11.62 -15.88 13.72
N ILE A 114 12.59 -15.02 14.07
CA ILE A 114 13.73 -15.41 14.88
C ILE A 114 13.28 -15.31 16.34
N ASP A 115 13.14 -16.45 17.00
CA ASP A 115 12.71 -16.49 18.39
C ASP A 115 13.70 -15.68 19.27
N PRO A 116 13.22 -14.69 20.05
CA PRO A 116 14.10 -13.75 20.73
C PRO A 116 14.94 -14.40 21.83
N TYR A 117 14.51 -15.56 22.35
CA TYR A 117 15.17 -16.27 23.44
C TYR A 117 16.09 -17.37 22.91
N THR A 118 15.56 -18.24 22.03
CA THR A 118 16.29 -19.41 21.52
C THR A 118 17.12 -19.10 20.28
N ARG A 119 16.88 -17.95 19.63
CA ARG A 119 17.49 -17.53 18.35
C ARG A 119 17.24 -18.48 17.18
N LYS A 120 16.33 -19.44 17.33
CA LYS A 120 15.93 -20.36 16.27
C LYS A 120 14.89 -19.72 15.36
N ILE A 121 15.00 -20.00 14.07
CA ILE A 121 13.98 -19.61 13.10
C ILE A 121 12.81 -20.59 13.23
N ARG A 122 11.60 -20.06 13.45
CA ARG A 122 10.37 -20.85 13.49
C ARG A 122 9.22 -20.10 12.84
N LYS A 123 8.11 -20.81 12.61
CA LYS A 123 6.86 -20.17 12.19
C LYS A 123 6.23 -19.42 13.37
N PRO A 124 5.63 -18.24 13.14
CA PRO A 124 4.95 -17.48 14.18
C PRO A 124 3.60 -18.11 14.55
N ASN A 125 3.20 -17.94 15.80
CA ASN A 125 1.88 -18.29 16.35
C ASN A 125 1.09 -17.01 16.68
N LYS A 126 -0.14 -17.14 17.21
CA LYS A 126 -0.96 -15.98 17.60
C LYS A 126 -0.28 -15.10 18.65
N GLN A 127 0.40 -15.69 19.62
CA GLN A 127 1.09 -14.95 20.67
C GLN A 127 2.21 -14.06 20.09
N ASP A 128 2.94 -14.54 19.08
CA ASP A 128 3.95 -13.72 18.39
C ASP A 128 3.34 -12.50 17.69
N VAL A 129 2.14 -12.63 17.11
CA VAL A 129 1.42 -11.52 16.47
C VAL A 129 1.01 -10.49 17.52
N TRP A 130 0.50 -10.94 18.67
CA TRP A 130 0.12 -10.08 19.80
C TRP A 130 1.34 -9.34 20.37
N ASP A 131 2.44 -10.05 20.61
CA ASP A 131 3.65 -9.46 21.16
C ASP A 131 4.32 -8.50 20.17
N SER A 132 4.28 -8.79 18.87
CA SER A 132 4.77 -7.86 17.84
C SER A 132 3.98 -6.55 17.83
N ALA A 133 2.65 -6.61 17.99
CA ALA A 133 1.82 -5.41 18.14
C ALA A 133 2.18 -4.59 19.40
N ARG A 134 2.48 -5.26 20.53
CA ARG A 134 2.92 -4.60 21.78
C ARG A 134 4.29 -3.94 21.63
N VAL A 135 5.22 -4.60 20.93
CA VAL A 135 6.54 -4.03 20.61
C VAL A 135 6.37 -2.80 19.73
N CYS A 136 5.54 -2.86 18.70
CA CYS A 136 5.28 -1.70 17.85
C CYS A 136 4.64 -0.55 18.63
N GLU A 137 3.74 -0.84 19.59
CA GLU A 137 3.16 0.18 20.47
C GLU A 137 4.21 0.90 21.33
N SER A 138 5.17 0.16 21.91
CA SER A 138 6.15 0.72 22.84
C SER A 138 7.26 1.55 22.18
N LEU A 139 7.41 1.47 20.85
CA LEU A 139 8.45 2.18 20.11
C LEU A 139 7.96 3.53 19.58
N ASP A 140 8.41 4.65 20.16
CA ASP A 140 8.02 6.01 19.74
C ASP A 140 8.37 6.32 18.28
N ASN A 141 9.43 5.72 17.75
CA ASN A 141 9.86 5.93 16.36
C ASN A 141 8.98 5.23 15.32
N ILE A 142 8.19 4.23 15.74
CA ILE A 142 7.21 3.56 14.88
C ILE A 142 5.93 4.38 14.93
N VAL A 143 5.64 5.13 13.87
CA VAL A 143 4.54 6.12 13.86
C VAL A 143 3.19 5.51 13.48
N VAL A 144 3.23 4.41 12.73
CA VAL A 144 2.07 3.59 12.33
C VAL A 144 2.47 2.13 12.44
N PHE A 145 1.48 1.25 12.62
CA PHE A 145 1.64 -0.19 12.66
C PHE A 145 1.38 -0.78 11.27
N GLU A 146 2.24 -1.65 10.77
CA GLU A 146 1.94 -2.55 9.64
C GLU A 146 1.81 -3.97 10.19
N ARG A 147 0.93 -4.81 9.62
CA ARG A 147 0.82 -6.22 10.03
C ARG A 147 2.21 -6.92 10.07
N CYS A 148 2.73 -7.27 11.24
CA CYS A 148 4.10 -7.79 11.33
C CYS A 148 4.25 -9.24 10.84
N LEU A 149 3.29 -10.09 11.22
CA LEU A 149 3.35 -11.55 11.11
C LEU A 149 1.96 -12.10 10.77
N MET A 150 1.92 -13.32 10.24
CA MET A 150 0.68 -14.10 10.10
C MET A 150 0.76 -15.34 11.00
N PRO A 151 -0.21 -15.61 11.87
CA PRO A 151 -0.15 -16.79 12.72
C PRO A 151 -0.34 -18.07 11.89
N GLU A 152 0.58 -19.02 11.98
CA GLU A 152 0.53 -20.26 11.20
C GLU A 152 -0.58 -21.22 11.69
N GLU A 153 -0.94 -21.15 12.97
CA GLU A 153 -1.86 -22.10 13.61
C GLU A 153 -3.35 -21.90 13.27
N VAL A 154 -3.67 -20.99 12.34
CA VAL A 154 -5.04 -20.71 11.90
C VAL A 154 -5.20 -20.95 10.41
N ASP A 155 -6.45 -21.05 9.97
CA ASP A 155 -6.76 -21.10 8.55
C ASP A 155 -6.23 -19.81 7.85
N PRO A 156 -5.39 -19.95 6.81
CA PRO A 156 -4.83 -18.82 6.07
C PRO A 156 -5.89 -17.85 5.54
N ASP A 157 -7.09 -18.33 5.22
CA ASP A 157 -8.17 -17.50 4.71
C ASP A 157 -8.72 -16.52 5.75
N VAL A 158 -8.51 -16.77 7.06
CA VAL A 158 -8.95 -15.88 8.15
C VAL A 158 -7.81 -15.34 9.01
N GLY A 159 -6.56 -15.67 8.71
CA GLY A 159 -5.40 -15.23 9.49
C GLY A 159 -5.32 -13.71 9.69
N GLN A 160 -5.69 -12.95 8.65
CA GLN A 160 -5.72 -11.48 8.67
C GLN A 160 -6.72 -10.91 9.69
N VAL A 161 -7.78 -11.65 10.03
CA VAL A 161 -8.76 -11.26 11.06
C VAL A 161 -8.13 -11.36 12.45
N TYR A 162 -7.33 -12.41 12.72
CA TYR A 162 -6.58 -12.53 13.98
C TYR A 162 -5.48 -11.46 14.10
N VAL A 163 -4.89 -11.04 13.00
CA VAL A 163 -3.96 -9.89 12.99
C VAL A 163 -4.70 -8.61 13.37
N ALA A 164 -5.89 -8.36 12.81
CA ALA A 164 -6.70 -7.21 13.16
C ALA A 164 -7.14 -7.24 14.64
N GLU A 165 -7.52 -8.40 15.17
CA GLU A 165 -7.80 -8.60 16.59
C GLU A 165 -6.59 -8.25 17.46
N ALA A 166 -5.42 -8.80 17.15
CA ALA A 166 -4.18 -8.56 17.89
C ALA A 166 -3.82 -7.07 17.89
N PHE A 167 -3.87 -6.42 16.72
CA PHE A 167 -3.64 -5.00 16.55
C PHE A 167 -4.60 -4.16 17.40
N LEU A 168 -5.91 -4.37 17.26
CA LEU A 168 -6.93 -3.59 17.95
C LEU A 168 -6.87 -3.74 19.47
N ASN A 169 -6.40 -4.88 19.99
CA ASN A 169 -6.22 -5.06 21.43
C ASN A 169 -4.92 -4.42 21.95
N ASN A 170 -3.84 -4.47 21.18
CA ASN A 170 -2.50 -4.22 21.72
C ASN A 170 -1.80 -2.94 21.20
N CYS A 171 -2.31 -2.29 20.16
CA CYS A 171 -1.71 -1.07 19.59
C CYS A 171 -2.74 0.06 19.51
N THR A 172 -2.32 1.29 19.80
CA THR A 172 -3.16 2.48 19.76
C THR A 172 -2.85 3.40 18.58
N LYS A 173 -1.82 3.09 17.79
CA LYS A 173 -1.42 3.79 16.55
C LYS A 173 -2.33 3.39 15.39
N HIS A 174 -2.24 4.10 14.26
CA HIS A 174 -2.96 3.70 13.05
C HIS A 174 -2.36 2.43 12.46
N GLY A 175 -3.21 1.50 12.00
CA GLY A 175 -2.78 0.22 11.42
C GLY A 175 -2.84 0.20 9.89
N TYR A 176 -1.96 -0.56 9.25
CA TYR A 176 -2.07 -1.00 7.86
C TYR A 176 -2.19 -2.52 7.87
N ILE A 177 -3.33 -3.02 7.39
CA ILE A 177 -3.66 -4.44 7.42
C ILE A 177 -4.10 -4.87 6.02
N GLY A 178 -3.26 -5.63 5.34
CA GLY A 178 -3.62 -6.25 4.07
C GLY A 178 -4.62 -7.37 4.28
N MET A 179 -5.65 -7.38 3.45
CA MET A 179 -6.74 -8.34 3.48
C MET A 179 -7.02 -8.83 2.07
N ASN A 180 -7.07 -10.14 1.89
CA ASN A 180 -7.19 -10.77 0.57
C ASN A 180 -8.64 -11.22 0.29
N ARG A 181 -9.57 -10.92 1.20
CA ARG A 181 -10.99 -11.25 1.04
C ARG A 181 -11.88 -10.10 1.50
N PRO A 182 -12.93 -9.74 0.75
CA PRO A 182 -13.93 -8.78 1.20
C PRO A 182 -14.53 -9.12 2.58
N GLU A 183 -14.70 -10.40 2.89
CA GLU A 183 -15.20 -10.90 4.18
C GLU A 183 -14.28 -10.48 5.33
N ASN A 184 -12.97 -10.57 5.14
CA ASN A 184 -11.97 -10.18 6.13
C ASN A 184 -11.99 -8.66 6.35
N VAL A 185 -12.13 -7.88 5.28
CA VAL A 185 -12.29 -6.41 5.36
C VAL A 185 -13.53 -6.05 6.17
N ARG A 186 -14.66 -6.70 5.91
CA ARG A 186 -15.91 -6.48 6.67
C ARG A 186 -15.77 -6.90 8.13
N ALA A 187 -15.10 -8.02 8.41
CA ALA A 187 -14.88 -8.49 9.78
C ALA A 187 -14.01 -7.50 10.57
N ALA A 188 -12.89 -7.07 9.99
CA ALA A 188 -12.01 -6.09 10.63
C ALA A 188 -12.66 -4.71 10.78
N PHE A 189 -13.48 -4.28 9.81
CA PHE A 189 -14.27 -3.07 9.93
C PHE A 189 -15.22 -3.12 11.13
N LYS A 190 -15.93 -4.24 11.32
CA LYS A 190 -16.82 -4.42 12.49
C LYS A 190 -16.06 -4.38 13.81
N MET A 191 -14.89 -5.02 13.88
CA MET A 191 -14.02 -4.95 15.07
C MET A 191 -13.54 -3.51 15.34
N GLY A 192 -13.07 -2.80 14.31
CA GLY A 192 -12.66 -1.40 14.41
C GLY A 192 -13.81 -0.47 14.81
N ALA A 193 -15.01 -0.69 14.27
CA ALA A 193 -16.22 0.04 14.62
C ALA A 193 -16.61 -0.15 16.09
N LEU A 194 -16.53 -1.37 16.61
CA LEU A 194 -16.76 -1.65 18.02
C LEU A 194 -15.77 -0.87 18.90
N VAL A 195 -14.48 -0.90 18.56
CA VAL A 195 -13.42 -0.19 19.29
C VAL A 195 -13.59 1.34 19.24
N ALA A 196 -14.05 1.88 18.11
CA ALA A 196 -14.32 3.31 17.96
C ALA A 196 -15.64 3.77 18.63
N GLY A 197 -16.45 2.83 19.12
CA GLY A 197 -17.74 3.12 19.75
C GLY A 197 -18.88 3.39 18.76
N GLY A 198 -18.84 2.73 17.59
CA GLY A 198 -19.88 2.75 16.55
C GLY A 198 -19.32 2.95 15.13
N GLU A 199 -20.06 2.50 14.12
CA GLU A 199 -19.65 2.63 12.71
C GLU A 199 -19.50 4.10 12.28
N ASP A 200 -20.39 4.98 12.69
CA ASP A 200 -20.33 6.41 12.33
C ASP A 200 -19.05 7.07 12.82
N LYS A 201 -18.64 6.76 14.07
CA LYS A 201 -17.39 7.27 14.65
C LYS A 201 -16.18 6.70 13.91
N PHE A 202 -16.23 5.42 13.56
CA PHE A 202 -15.16 4.76 12.85
C PHE A 202 -14.98 5.30 11.42
N ARG A 203 -16.07 5.56 10.69
CA ARG A 203 -16.00 6.18 9.36
C ARG A 203 -15.43 7.60 9.38
N GLN A 204 -15.64 8.34 10.47
CA GLN A 204 -15.03 9.66 10.66
C GLN A 204 -13.53 9.59 11.00
N ARG A 205 -13.11 8.51 11.69
CA ARG A 205 -11.73 8.26 12.12
C ARG A 205 -11.34 6.79 11.94
N PRO A 206 -11.08 6.33 10.69
CA PRO A 206 -10.67 4.96 10.46
C PRO A 206 -9.38 4.65 11.22
N LEU A 207 -9.41 3.65 12.09
CA LEU A 207 -8.26 3.27 12.93
C LEU A 207 -7.20 2.46 12.16
N PHE A 208 -7.56 1.98 10.98
CA PHE A 208 -6.66 1.29 10.09
C PHE A 208 -6.98 1.59 8.62
N SER A 209 -5.99 1.36 7.79
CA SER A 209 -6.04 1.36 6.33
C SER A 209 -5.82 -0.07 5.82
N THR A 210 -6.30 -0.37 4.62
CA THR A 210 -6.00 -1.62 3.94
C THR A 210 -4.71 -1.51 3.12
N SER A 211 -4.10 -2.66 2.79
CA SER A 211 -3.07 -2.76 1.75
C SER A 211 -3.60 -3.64 0.64
N THR A 212 -3.40 -3.22 -0.60
CA THR A 212 -3.75 -3.99 -1.80
C THR A 212 -2.60 -3.94 -2.77
N ASP A 213 -2.16 -5.12 -3.20
CA ASP A 213 -0.91 -5.24 -3.92
C ASP A 213 -1.23 -5.79 -5.33
N PRO A 214 -0.86 -5.08 -6.41
CA PRO A 214 -0.88 -5.66 -7.75
C PRO A 214 0.19 -6.76 -7.86
N ILE A 215 -0.02 -7.69 -8.79
CA ILE A 215 0.91 -8.76 -9.09
C ILE A 215 1.73 -8.34 -10.31
N SER A 216 3.03 -8.16 -10.14
CA SER A 216 3.89 -7.83 -11.26
C SER A 216 4.17 -9.06 -12.14
N PRO A 217 4.15 -8.91 -13.49
CA PRO A 217 3.87 -7.67 -14.22
C PRO A 217 2.38 -7.49 -14.55
N LEU A 218 1.85 -6.29 -14.29
CA LEU A 218 0.59 -5.74 -14.83
C LEU A 218 -0.68 -6.61 -14.58
N LEU A 219 -0.78 -7.29 -13.44
CA LEU A 219 -1.95 -8.09 -13.07
C LEU A 219 -2.61 -7.63 -11.78
N HIS A 220 -3.93 -7.43 -11.85
CA HIS A 220 -4.80 -7.16 -10.71
C HIS A 220 -5.67 -8.39 -10.44
N SER A 221 -5.32 -9.16 -9.41
CA SER A 221 -6.05 -10.37 -9.04
C SER A 221 -7.43 -10.05 -8.47
N GLU A 222 -8.40 -10.96 -8.65
CA GLU A 222 -9.77 -10.77 -8.19
C GLU A 222 -9.85 -10.50 -6.69
N HIS A 223 -9.16 -11.32 -5.89
CA HIS A 223 -9.12 -11.20 -4.43
C HIS A 223 -8.58 -9.85 -3.93
N ALA A 224 -7.49 -9.37 -4.51
CA ALA A 224 -6.88 -8.09 -4.15
C ALA A 224 -7.82 -6.93 -4.50
N VAL A 225 -8.36 -6.95 -5.72
CA VAL A 225 -9.22 -5.89 -6.23
C VAL A 225 -10.55 -5.83 -5.50
N ASP A 226 -11.21 -6.96 -5.28
CA ASP A 226 -12.51 -6.97 -4.62
C ASP A 226 -12.38 -6.55 -3.15
N SER A 227 -11.25 -6.85 -2.50
CA SER A 227 -10.94 -6.36 -1.16
C SER A 227 -10.72 -4.84 -1.14
N LEU A 228 -10.07 -4.28 -2.17
CA LEU A 228 -9.95 -2.82 -2.34
C LEU A 228 -11.32 -2.16 -2.55
N LEU A 229 -12.16 -2.71 -3.43
CA LEU A 229 -13.52 -2.21 -3.64
C LEU A 229 -14.33 -2.23 -2.34
N GLN A 230 -14.19 -3.28 -1.54
CA GLN A 230 -14.84 -3.38 -0.24
C GLN A 230 -14.30 -2.33 0.75
N ALA A 231 -12.99 -2.08 0.76
CA ALA A 231 -12.37 -1.06 1.60
C ALA A 231 -12.89 0.35 1.24
N ILE A 232 -13.02 0.65 -0.06
CA ILE A 232 -13.52 1.94 -0.56
C ILE A 232 -14.98 2.18 -0.09
N GLU A 233 -15.83 1.17 -0.23
CA GLU A 233 -17.23 1.21 0.23
C GLU A 233 -17.33 1.46 1.74
N LEU A 234 -16.44 0.83 2.52
CA LEU A 234 -16.39 0.99 3.96
C LEU A 234 -15.71 2.30 4.41
N GLY A 235 -15.05 3.02 3.51
CA GLY A 235 -14.32 4.25 3.81
C GLY A 235 -13.00 4.00 4.53
N LEU A 236 -12.40 2.83 4.33
CA LEU A 236 -11.07 2.47 4.83
C LEU A 236 -10.02 2.88 3.80
N PRO A 237 -9.14 3.85 4.07
CA PRO A 237 -8.08 4.26 3.16
C PRO A 237 -7.19 3.09 2.73
N ALA A 238 -6.54 3.18 1.58
CA ALA A 238 -5.77 2.07 1.03
C ALA A 238 -4.33 2.46 0.66
N LYS A 239 -3.37 1.62 1.00
CA LYS A 239 -2.04 1.62 0.40
C LYS A 239 -2.07 0.68 -0.80
N ILE A 240 -1.60 1.15 -1.96
CA ILE A 240 -1.35 0.28 -3.11
C ILE A 240 0.15 0.02 -3.16
N ASN A 241 0.58 -1.23 -3.02
CA ASN A 241 1.99 -1.57 -2.90
C ASN A 241 2.41 -2.56 -3.99
N ALA A 242 3.10 -2.08 -5.01
CA ALA A 242 3.63 -2.92 -6.07
C ALA A 242 5.02 -3.48 -5.69
N MET A 243 5.30 -4.71 -6.14
CA MET A 243 6.56 -5.40 -5.90
C MET A 243 7.01 -6.14 -7.16
N GLY A 244 7.73 -5.42 -8.02
CA GLY A 244 8.46 -6.04 -9.12
C GLY A 244 9.79 -6.61 -8.64
N LEU A 245 10.16 -7.80 -9.09
CA LEU A 245 11.52 -8.33 -8.93
C LEU A 245 12.25 -8.15 -10.26
N ALA A 246 13.14 -7.17 -10.33
CA ALA A 246 14.03 -6.96 -11.47
C ALA A 246 14.78 -8.26 -11.79
N GLY A 247 14.65 -8.75 -13.02
CA GLY A 247 15.21 -10.02 -13.48
C GLY A 247 14.42 -11.28 -13.07
N GLY A 248 13.29 -11.11 -12.37
CA GLY A 248 12.38 -12.18 -11.97
C GLY A 248 10.97 -11.95 -12.52
N THR A 249 10.11 -11.31 -11.74
CA THR A 249 8.73 -10.97 -12.12
C THR A 249 8.62 -9.67 -12.92
N ALA A 250 9.73 -8.98 -13.12
CA ALA A 250 9.83 -7.83 -14.00
C ALA A 250 11.09 -7.93 -14.87
N CYS A 251 11.19 -7.08 -15.89
CA CYS A 251 12.36 -6.97 -16.75
C CYS A 251 13.65 -6.70 -15.94
N VAL A 252 14.81 -6.98 -16.54
CA VAL A 252 16.11 -6.74 -15.88
C VAL A 252 16.51 -5.27 -15.85
N ASN A 253 16.00 -4.44 -16.78
CA ASN A 253 16.30 -3.01 -16.84
C ASN A 253 15.51 -2.24 -15.77
N LEU A 254 16.22 -1.53 -14.88
CA LEU A 254 15.60 -0.82 -13.74
C LEU A 254 14.59 0.25 -14.16
N GLY A 255 14.86 1.01 -15.23
CA GLY A 255 13.93 2.02 -15.74
C GLY A 255 12.63 1.40 -16.21
N SER A 256 12.72 0.28 -16.95
CA SER A 256 11.55 -0.47 -17.41
C SER A 256 10.76 -1.10 -16.24
N VAL A 257 11.45 -1.54 -15.17
CA VAL A 257 10.78 -2.01 -13.94
C VAL A 257 10.01 -0.88 -13.28
N LEU A 258 10.61 0.32 -13.18
CA LEU A 258 9.96 1.48 -12.58
C LEU A 258 8.72 1.92 -13.36
N VAL A 259 8.79 1.94 -14.70
CA VAL A 259 7.62 2.25 -15.56
C VAL A 259 6.51 1.22 -15.36
N THR A 260 6.84 -0.07 -15.32
CA THR A 260 5.87 -1.15 -15.08
C THR A 260 5.23 -1.01 -13.69
N HIS A 261 6.05 -0.78 -12.66
CA HIS A 261 5.60 -0.53 -11.30
C HIS A 261 4.65 0.68 -11.23
N ASN A 262 4.99 1.79 -11.88
CA ASN A 262 4.14 2.98 -11.91
C ASN A 262 2.82 2.70 -12.64
N ALA A 263 2.81 1.93 -13.73
CA ALA A 263 1.58 1.52 -14.42
C ALA A 263 0.66 0.68 -13.51
N GLU A 264 1.22 -0.24 -12.73
CA GLU A 264 0.47 -1.06 -11.77
C GLU A 264 -0.18 -0.21 -10.67
N ILE A 265 0.55 0.75 -10.11
CA ILE A 265 0.02 1.66 -9.08
C ILE A 265 -1.06 2.57 -9.68
N LEU A 266 -0.75 3.25 -10.78
CA LEU A 266 -1.66 4.24 -11.37
C LEU A 266 -2.95 3.61 -11.90
N SER A 267 -2.91 2.39 -12.41
CA SER A 267 -4.14 1.68 -12.81
C SER A 267 -5.04 1.34 -11.61
N MET A 268 -4.49 0.96 -10.45
CA MET A 268 -5.28 0.80 -9.22
C MET A 268 -5.80 2.14 -8.68
N PHE A 269 -5.04 3.22 -8.83
CA PHE A 269 -5.50 4.57 -8.49
C PHE A 269 -6.69 4.99 -9.34
N VAL A 270 -6.64 4.75 -10.66
CA VAL A 270 -7.79 4.98 -11.55
C VAL A 270 -9.00 4.20 -11.02
N LEU A 271 -8.87 2.90 -10.76
CA LEU A 271 -9.98 2.11 -10.21
C LEU A 271 -10.56 2.73 -8.94
N GLY A 272 -9.69 3.07 -7.97
CA GLY A 272 -10.13 3.65 -6.69
C GLY A 272 -10.88 4.97 -6.85
N GLN A 273 -10.38 5.86 -7.71
CA GLN A 273 -10.98 7.17 -7.93
C GLN A 273 -12.25 7.13 -8.79
N GLN A 274 -12.40 6.14 -9.68
CA GLN A 274 -13.66 5.91 -10.40
C GLN A 274 -14.75 5.34 -9.49
N VAL A 275 -14.39 4.58 -8.46
CA VAL A 275 -15.36 4.10 -7.44
C VAL A 275 -15.75 5.24 -6.51
N LYS A 276 -14.77 6.02 -6.04
CA LYS A 276 -15.01 7.13 -5.11
C LYS A 276 -13.96 8.22 -5.29
N ARG A 277 -14.34 9.28 -6.00
CA ARG A 277 -13.49 10.46 -6.19
C ARG A 277 -13.05 11.05 -4.85
N GLY A 278 -11.76 11.36 -4.71
CA GLY A 278 -11.19 11.90 -3.46
C GLY A 278 -10.88 10.83 -2.41
N PHE A 279 -10.96 9.54 -2.76
CA PHE A 279 -10.63 8.48 -1.82
C PHE A 279 -9.13 8.49 -1.50
N PRO A 280 -8.71 8.50 -0.21
CA PRO A 280 -7.30 8.55 0.13
C PRO A 280 -6.57 7.25 -0.22
N MET A 281 -5.52 7.38 -1.02
CA MET A 281 -4.66 6.26 -1.44
C MET A 281 -3.19 6.62 -1.23
N VAL A 282 -2.36 5.63 -0.90
CA VAL A 282 -0.91 5.80 -0.68
C VAL A 282 -0.14 5.05 -1.77
N TYR A 283 0.84 5.73 -2.37
CA TYR A 283 1.73 5.17 -3.39
C TYR A 283 2.81 4.33 -2.70
N GLY A 284 2.70 3.01 -2.78
CA GLY A 284 3.59 2.05 -2.14
C GLY A 284 4.57 1.35 -3.07
N THR A 285 5.77 1.04 -2.58
CA THR A 285 6.70 0.14 -3.24
C THR A 285 7.40 -0.81 -2.28
N SER A 286 7.56 -2.05 -2.74
CA SER A 286 8.55 -3.01 -2.21
C SER A 286 9.38 -3.61 -3.35
N THR A 287 9.35 -2.97 -4.52
CA THR A 287 10.07 -3.39 -5.73
C THR A 287 11.56 -3.50 -5.45
N THR A 288 12.13 -4.61 -5.89
CA THR A 288 13.54 -4.93 -5.70
C THR A 288 14.04 -5.80 -6.85
N MET A 289 15.06 -6.62 -6.62
CA MET A 289 15.61 -7.57 -7.57
C MET A 289 15.56 -9.00 -7.04
N ILE A 290 15.72 -9.96 -7.94
CA ILE A 290 16.04 -11.35 -7.59
C ILE A 290 17.56 -11.53 -7.47
N ASP A 291 18.03 -12.24 -6.44
CA ASP A 291 19.41 -12.73 -6.41
C ASP A 291 19.53 -13.90 -7.40
N LEU A 292 20.24 -13.71 -8.51
CA LEU A 292 20.39 -14.73 -9.55
C LEU A 292 21.13 -15.99 -9.09
N ARG A 293 21.93 -15.91 -8.01
CA ARG A 293 22.65 -17.08 -7.48
C ARG A 293 21.74 -17.98 -6.65
N THR A 294 20.85 -17.38 -5.86
CA THR A 294 20.00 -18.10 -4.90
C THR A 294 18.54 -18.18 -5.31
N THR A 295 18.14 -17.43 -6.34
CA THR A 295 16.78 -17.33 -6.89
C THR A 295 15.73 -16.86 -5.88
N ILE A 296 16.14 -16.11 -4.86
CA ILE A 296 15.25 -15.51 -3.87
C ILE A 296 15.16 -13.99 -4.06
N ALA A 297 14.05 -13.39 -3.62
CA ALA A 297 13.93 -11.94 -3.55
C ALA A 297 14.97 -11.37 -2.57
N ALA A 298 15.73 -10.38 -3.03
CA ALA A 298 16.75 -9.72 -2.22
C ALA A 298 16.29 -8.32 -1.84
N VAL A 299 16.09 -8.03 -0.55
CA VAL A 299 15.55 -6.73 -0.09
C VAL A 299 16.61 -5.76 0.43
N GLY A 300 17.87 -6.21 0.60
CA GLY A 300 18.99 -5.40 1.06
C GLY A 300 19.89 -4.89 -0.06
N THR A 301 19.32 -4.61 -1.24
CA THR A 301 20.09 -4.34 -2.47
C THR A 301 20.11 -2.86 -2.83
N PRO A 302 21.15 -2.39 -3.56
CA PRO A 302 21.17 -1.04 -4.11
C PRO A 302 19.93 -0.72 -4.97
N GLU A 303 19.42 -1.70 -5.71
CA GLU A 303 18.25 -1.61 -6.57
C GLU A 303 17.00 -1.23 -5.77
N LEU A 304 16.77 -1.87 -4.61
CA LEU A 304 15.66 -1.49 -3.72
C LEU A 304 15.79 -0.03 -3.24
N ALA A 305 17.00 0.42 -2.92
CA ALA A 305 17.23 1.80 -2.52
C ALA A 305 16.95 2.80 -3.65
N LEU A 306 17.34 2.45 -4.89
CA LEU A 306 17.03 3.24 -6.09
C LEU A 306 15.53 3.28 -6.36
N PHE A 307 14.82 2.14 -6.31
CA PHE A 307 13.37 2.10 -6.51
C PHE A 307 12.62 2.87 -5.42
N SER A 308 13.00 2.71 -4.15
CA SER A 308 12.40 3.43 -3.02
C SER A 308 12.55 4.93 -3.19
N SER A 309 13.75 5.38 -3.57
CA SER A 309 14.02 6.80 -3.78
C SER A 309 13.32 7.36 -5.02
N ALA A 310 13.22 6.58 -6.10
CA ALA A 310 12.49 6.94 -7.32
C ALA A 310 10.98 7.06 -7.07
N VAL A 311 10.40 6.11 -6.35
CA VAL A 311 8.99 6.13 -5.98
C VAL A 311 8.66 7.30 -5.06
N ALA A 312 9.53 7.62 -4.09
CA ALA A 312 9.36 8.82 -3.29
C ALA A 312 9.33 10.10 -4.15
N LYS A 313 10.15 10.18 -5.22
CA LYS A 313 10.15 11.31 -6.15
C LYS A 313 8.92 11.35 -7.07
N LEU A 314 8.50 10.23 -7.62
CA LEU A 314 7.26 10.14 -8.40
C LEU A 314 6.04 10.50 -7.55
N ALA A 315 5.96 10.03 -6.31
CA ALA A 315 4.88 10.37 -5.40
C ALA A 315 4.88 11.88 -5.06
N GLN A 316 6.05 12.51 -4.89
CA GLN A 316 6.17 13.97 -4.74
C GLN A 316 5.69 14.71 -5.99
N TYR A 317 6.09 14.25 -7.18
CA TYR A 317 5.67 14.79 -8.48
C TYR A 317 4.14 14.73 -8.65
N TYR A 318 3.53 13.58 -8.35
CA TYR A 318 2.07 13.38 -8.36
C TYR A 318 1.37 14.02 -7.16
N LYS A 319 2.10 14.51 -6.16
CA LYS A 319 1.59 15.05 -4.89
C LYS A 319 0.72 14.06 -4.11
N ILE A 320 1.14 12.80 -4.04
CA ILE A 320 0.47 11.71 -3.33
C ILE A 320 1.38 11.22 -2.19
N PRO A 321 0.84 10.85 -1.01
CA PRO A 321 1.65 10.25 0.04
C PRO A 321 2.35 8.96 -0.43
N SER A 322 3.62 8.80 -0.07
CA SER A 322 4.41 7.61 -0.43
C SER A 322 4.64 6.67 0.75
N TRP A 323 4.81 5.38 0.42
CA TRP A 323 5.32 4.34 1.30
C TRP A 323 6.43 3.59 0.56
N VAL A 324 7.62 3.51 1.14
CA VAL A 324 8.76 2.87 0.49
C VAL A 324 9.40 1.87 1.44
N ALA A 325 10.19 0.94 0.91
CA ALA A 325 10.89 -0.04 1.72
C ALA A 325 11.95 0.63 2.63
N GLY A 326 12.23 0.00 3.76
CA GLY A 326 13.23 0.41 4.75
C GLY A 326 13.78 -0.81 5.50
N GLY A 327 14.91 -0.63 6.17
CA GLY A 327 15.60 -1.68 6.95
C GLY A 327 15.80 -1.28 8.39
#